data_AF-A0A0Q9ELI1-F1
#
_entry.id   AF-A0A0Q9ELI1-F1
#
_cell.length_a   1.000
_cell.length_b   1.000
_cell.length_c   1.000
_cell.angle_alpha   90.00
_cell.angle_beta   90.00
_cell.angle_gamma   90.00
#
_symmetry.space_group_name_H-M   'P 1'
#
loop_
_entity.id
_entity.type
_entity.pdbx_description
1 polymer ?
#
loop_
_entity_poly.entity_id
_entity_poly.type
_entity_poly.pdbx_seq_one_letter_code
_entity_poly.pdbx_strand_id
1 'polypeptide(L)'
;MKLTTTVLATGLLLSAHSASAGQPQYFGYYANSGNTADNGDHTNITFIQTYSIPNQQDAINLIFSELAQAKARNLKAVIDVHKLLFTTGANDSCPYKPNPGRVLQWNQFVDQLINQGYLVPNNPAASTVAAFYPVDEPELCGLNDAKGPDGWTTRANPILTEALSTVRWNASTANVPIAAIVSARYSKPGTEGLTFGVRQFNWVGLDNYGANDDEYLKQINQLKTRIDTNWQRVILVPQAATNAPGLDGWPHTPQRMYDFARADGSVVMLMPFLWFHPQGLGTRDIPWMRAEYTRIGSEIKYAP
;
A
#
# COMPACT_ATOMS: atom_id res chain seq x y z
N MET A 1 -23.41 0.30 -68.15
CA MET A 1 -22.18 0.07 -67.37
C MET A 1 -22.57 0.11 -65.90
N LYS A 2 -22.71 -1.04 -65.22
CA LYS A 2 -23.15 -1.13 -63.83
C LYS A 2 -21.91 -1.17 -62.93
N LEU A 3 -21.73 -0.17 -62.07
CA LEU A 3 -20.69 -0.14 -61.04
C LEU A 3 -21.19 -0.91 -59.82
N THR A 4 -20.53 -2.02 -59.51
CA THR A 4 -20.72 -2.81 -58.29
C THR A 4 -19.80 -2.26 -57.22
N THR A 5 -20.37 -1.70 -56.15
CA THR A 5 -19.64 -1.21 -54.98
C THR A 5 -19.35 -2.38 -54.04
N THR A 6 -18.08 -2.81 -53.97
CA THR A 6 -17.62 -3.80 -53.00
C THR A 6 -17.32 -3.11 -51.67
N VAL A 7 -18.13 -3.38 -50.64
CA VAL A 7 -17.89 -2.95 -49.27
C VAL A 7 -16.89 -3.93 -48.64
N LEU A 8 -15.68 -3.47 -48.35
CA LEU A 8 -14.68 -4.22 -47.61
C LEU A 8 -14.99 -4.08 -46.11
N ALA A 9 -15.55 -5.12 -45.50
CA ALA A 9 -15.74 -5.19 -44.05
C ALA A 9 -14.42 -5.58 -43.40
N THR A 10 -13.67 -4.59 -42.90
CA THR A 10 -12.48 -4.83 -42.07
C THR A 10 -12.94 -5.35 -40.71
N GLY A 11 -12.89 -6.66 -40.52
CA GLY A 11 -13.12 -7.30 -39.23
C GLY A 11 -12.04 -6.90 -38.23
N LEU A 12 -12.40 -6.10 -37.24
CA LEU A 12 -11.59 -5.88 -36.04
C LEU A 12 -11.55 -7.21 -35.27
N LEU A 13 -10.46 -7.96 -35.41
CA LEU A 13 -10.12 -9.05 -34.51
C LEU A 13 -9.73 -8.43 -33.16
N LEU A 14 -10.70 -8.31 -32.27
CA LEU A 14 -10.45 -8.07 -30.85
C LEU A 14 -9.78 -9.32 -30.28
N SER A 15 -8.45 -9.31 -30.21
CA SER A 15 -7.70 -10.30 -29.43
C SER A 15 -8.10 -10.15 -27.97
N ALA A 16 -9.01 -11.03 -27.52
CA ALA A 16 -9.27 -11.21 -26.10
C ALA A 16 -7.97 -11.68 -25.44
N HIS A 17 -7.22 -10.74 -24.88
CA HIS A 17 -6.12 -11.05 -23.99
C HIS A 17 -6.76 -11.64 -22.74
N SER A 18 -6.77 -12.97 -22.63
CA SER A 18 -6.91 -13.61 -21.33
C SER A 18 -5.76 -13.09 -20.46
N ALA A 19 -6.04 -12.15 -19.57
CA ALA A 19 -5.08 -11.74 -18.56
C ALA A 19 -4.78 -12.99 -17.73
N SER A 20 -3.65 -13.65 -17.98
CA SER A 20 -3.22 -14.73 -17.12
C SER A 20 -2.97 -14.13 -15.75
N ALA A 21 -3.44 -14.80 -14.70
CA ALA A 21 -3.02 -14.48 -13.34
C ALA A 21 -1.49 -14.34 -13.32
N GLY A 22 -1.01 -13.16 -12.96
CA GLY A 22 0.40 -12.80 -12.95
C GLY A 22 0.93 -12.82 -11.52
N GLN A 23 2.23 -13.04 -11.37
CA GLN A 23 2.88 -12.90 -10.07
C GLN A 23 2.69 -11.46 -9.55
N PRO A 24 2.67 -11.24 -8.22
CA PRO A 24 2.65 -9.89 -7.65
C PRO A 24 3.78 -9.05 -8.22
N GLN A 25 3.52 -7.78 -8.53
CA GLN A 25 4.54 -6.88 -9.06
C GLN A 25 5.63 -6.57 -8.00
N TYR A 26 5.25 -6.53 -6.74
CA TYR A 26 6.12 -6.10 -5.66
C TYR A 26 6.24 -7.12 -4.52
N PHE A 27 7.46 -7.23 -4.01
CA PHE A 27 7.80 -7.92 -2.77
C PHE A 27 8.69 -7.04 -1.89
N GLY A 28 8.27 -6.85 -0.65
CA GLY A 28 8.95 -6.02 0.35
C GLY A 28 8.45 -6.35 1.75
N TYR A 29 8.89 -5.63 2.76
CA TYR A 29 8.40 -5.80 4.14
C TYR A 29 7.69 -4.54 4.60
N TYR A 30 6.66 -4.69 5.43
CA TYR A 30 6.03 -3.55 6.08
C TYR A 30 7.03 -2.90 7.05
N ALA A 31 6.95 -1.57 7.20
CA ALA A 31 7.80 -0.77 8.09
C ALA A 31 9.30 -1.09 8.03
N ASN A 32 9.87 -1.10 6.83
CA ASN A 32 11.23 -1.54 6.56
C ASN A 32 12.31 -0.45 6.68
N SER A 33 11.97 0.72 7.23
CA SER A 33 12.90 1.83 7.44
C SER A 33 14.16 1.35 8.18
N GLY A 34 15.35 1.68 7.65
CA GLY A 34 16.65 1.26 8.20
C GLY A 34 17.07 -0.19 7.89
N ASN A 35 16.23 -0.98 7.23
CA ASN A 35 16.50 -2.38 6.92
C ASN A 35 16.64 -2.67 5.42
N THR A 36 16.44 -1.67 4.56
CA THR A 36 16.61 -1.75 3.10
C THR A 36 17.96 -2.36 2.70
N ALA A 37 19.00 -2.16 3.51
CA ALA A 37 20.32 -2.72 3.25
C ALA A 37 20.41 -4.25 3.45
N ASP A 38 19.67 -4.78 4.43
CA ASP A 38 19.72 -6.17 4.91
C ASP A 38 18.87 -7.11 4.05
N ASN A 39 17.77 -6.61 3.48
CA ASN A 39 16.85 -7.40 2.64
C ASN A 39 16.73 -6.92 1.19
N GLY A 40 17.54 -5.94 0.79
CA GLY A 40 17.53 -5.37 -0.55
C GLY A 40 17.97 -6.34 -1.67
N ASP A 41 18.52 -7.51 -1.35
CA ASP A 41 18.92 -8.53 -2.33
C ASP A 41 17.74 -9.32 -2.89
N HIS A 42 16.70 -9.56 -2.09
CA HIS A 42 15.49 -10.31 -2.46
C HIS A 42 14.21 -9.47 -2.47
N THR A 43 14.26 -8.19 -2.14
CA THR A 43 13.12 -7.27 -2.28
C THR A 43 13.26 -6.39 -3.52
N ASN A 44 12.13 -5.97 -4.10
CA ASN A 44 12.07 -4.98 -5.19
C ASN A 44 11.31 -3.69 -4.80
N ILE A 45 10.76 -3.65 -3.58
CA ILE A 45 10.15 -2.47 -2.96
C ILE A 45 10.52 -2.39 -1.48
N THR A 46 10.62 -1.18 -0.94
CA THR A 46 10.72 -0.93 0.51
C THR A 46 9.54 -0.07 0.99
N PHE A 47 9.02 -0.35 2.18
CA PHE A 47 8.02 0.51 2.83
C PHE A 47 8.74 1.41 3.84
N ILE A 48 8.73 2.71 3.58
CA ILE A 48 9.35 3.72 4.44
C ILE A 48 8.29 4.24 5.41
N GLN A 49 8.31 3.74 6.64
CA GLN A 49 7.41 4.13 7.73
C GLN A 49 8.00 5.28 8.55
N THR A 50 7.14 6.20 8.99
CA THR A 50 7.55 7.38 9.79
C THR A 50 6.79 7.52 11.12
N TYR A 51 5.94 6.57 11.52
CA TYR A 51 5.12 6.66 12.74
C TYR A 51 5.90 6.99 14.02
N SER A 52 7.05 6.35 14.23
CA SER A 52 7.88 6.59 15.43
C SER A 52 8.62 7.93 15.41
N ILE A 53 8.52 8.72 14.33
CA ILE A 53 9.22 9.99 14.18
C ILE A 53 8.34 11.13 14.71
N PRO A 54 8.79 11.91 15.70
CA PRO A 54 7.91 12.82 16.42
C PRO A 54 7.49 14.08 15.64
N ASN A 55 8.26 14.50 14.64
CA ASN A 55 7.99 15.73 13.88
C ASN A 55 8.10 15.53 12.37
N GLN A 56 7.46 16.44 11.63
CA GLN A 56 7.37 16.38 10.18
C GLN A 56 8.74 16.47 9.48
N GLN A 57 9.64 17.35 9.95
CA GLN A 57 10.92 17.56 9.25
C GLN A 57 11.83 16.34 9.39
N ASP A 58 11.88 15.70 10.55
CA ASP A 58 12.65 14.48 10.75
C ASP A 58 12.07 13.32 9.94
N ALA A 59 10.74 13.25 9.79
CA ALA A 59 10.10 12.25 8.93
C ALA A 59 10.49 12.47 7.46
N ILE A 60 10.49 13.71 6.98
CA ILE A 60 10.99 14.07 5.66
C ILE A 60 12.46 13.65 5.51
N ASN A 61 13.31 13.96 6.47
CA ASN A 61 14.74 13.60 6.43
C ASN A 61 14.94 12.08 6.36
N LEU A 62 14.18 11.30 7.14
CA LEU A 62 14.18 9.85 7.09
C LEU A 62 13.74 9.35 5.70
N ILE A 63 12.65 9.89 5.15
CA ILE A 63 12.15 9.53 3.82
C ILE A 63 13.23 9.73 2.76
N PHE A 64 13.89 10.88 2.73
CA PHE A 64 14.94 11.16 1.75
C PHE A 64 16.16 10.25 1.91
N SER A 65 16.55 9.92 3.15
CA SER A 65 17.64 8.98 3.43
C SER A 65 17.31 7.57 2.90
N GLU A 66 16.10 7.07 3.18
CA GLU A 66 15.67 5.74 2.73
C GLU A 66 15.43 5.69 1.22
N LEU A 67 14.91 6.76 0.60
CA LEU A 67 14.78 6.86 -0.85
C LEU A 67 16.14 6.84 -1.56
N ALA A 68 17.17 7.46 -0.98
CA ALA A 68 18.53 7.38 -1.51
C ALA A 68 19.02 5.93 -1.54
N GLN A 69 18.78 5.17 -0.45
CA GLN A 69 19.13 3.75 -0.38
C GLN A 69 18.32 2.91 -1.37
N ALA A 70 17.02 3.14 -1.47
CA ALA A 70 16.14 2.44 -2.43
C ALA A 70 16.63 2.67 -3.87
N LYS A 71 16.88 3.92 -4.25
CA LYS A 71 17.38 4.29 -5.58
C LYS A 71 18.74 3.65 -5.88
N ALA A 72 19.69 3.69 -4.94
CA ALA A 72 21.01 3.08 -5.10
C ALA A 72 20.96 1.56 -5.31
N ARG A 73 19.88 0.91 -4.87
CA ARG A 73 19.64 -0.54 -4.99
C ARG A 73 18.62 -0.91 -6.06
N ASN A 74 18.19 0.06 -6.87
CA ASN A 74 17.15 -0.10 -7.88
C ASN A 74 15.83 -0.69 -7.31
N LEU A 75 15.46 -0.26 -6.11
CA LEU A 75 14.22 -0.62 -5.45
C LEU A 75 13.17 0.49 -5.67
N LYS A 76 11.90 0.09 -5.68
CA LYS A 76 10.78 1.01 -5.50
C LYS A 76 10.58 1.36 -4.02
N ALA A 77 9.77 2.37 -3.75
CA ALA A 77 9.37 2.72 -2.40
C ALA A 77 7.87 3.03 -2.28
N VAL A 78 7.25 2.51 -1.23
CA VAL A 78 6.02 3.07 -0.65
C VAL A 78 6.46 4.00 0.48
N ILE A 79 5.99 5.25 0.48
CA ILE A 79 6.39 6.22 1.50
C ILE A 79 5.21 6.66 2.36
N ASP A 80 5.38 6.58 3.66
CA ASP A 80 4.44 7.11 4.65
C ASP A 80 4.50 8.64 4.68
N VAL A 81 3.35 9.28 4.45
CA VAL A 81 3.23 10.74 4.32
C VAL A 81 2.20 11.35 5.27
N HIS A 82 1.74 10.60 6.28
CA HIS A 82 0.68 11.07 7.18
C HIS A 82 1.04 12.41 7.87
N LYS A 83 2.31 12.65 8.22
CA LYS A 83 2.77 13.90 8.87
C LYS A 83 2.71 15.14 7.97
N LEU A 84 2.63 14.97 6.65
CA LEU A 84 2.40 16.07 5.71
C LEU A 84 0.92 16.44 5.60
N LEU A 85 0.03 15.48 5.87
CA LEU A 85 -1.40 15.58 5.58
C LEU A 85 -2.26 15.83 6.82
N PHE A 86 -1.83 15.34 7.97
CA PHE A 86 -2.53 15.44 9.24
C PHE A 86 -1.70 16.18 10.28
N THR A 87 -2.35 16.84 11.23
CA THR A 87 -1.65 17.39 12.39
C THR A 87 -1.21 16.23 13.26
N THR A 88 0.09 16.11 13.47
CA THR A 88 0.67 15.09 14.33
C THR A 88 1.24 15.78 15.57
N GLY A 89 0.84 15.29 16.75
CA GLY A 89 1.46 15.69 18.01
C GLY A 89 2.74 14.91 18.25
N ALA A 90 3.46 15.20 19.34
CA ALA A 90 4.68 14.47 19.72
C ALA A 90 4.47 12.94 19.88
N ASN A 91 3.23 12.50 20.10
CA ASN A 91 2.85 11.10 20.28
C ASN A 91 2.04 10.51 19.11
N ASP A 92 1.98 11.21 17.97
CA ASP A 92 1.28 10.76 16.76
C ASP A 92 -0.13 10.21 17.03
N SER A 93 -0.86 10.87 17.93
CA SER A 93 -2.04 10.29 18.53
C SER A 93 -3.25 10.51 17.66
N CYS A 94 -3.80 9.42 17.15
CA CYS A 94 -5.16 9.36 16.63
C CYS A 94 -6.18 9.89 17.68
N PRO A 95 -7.30 10.51 17.26
CA PRO A 95 -7.79 10.65 15.89
C PRO A 95 -7.08 11.74 15.08
N TYR A 96 -6.94 11.50 13.77
CA TYR A 96 -6.31 12.46 12.88
C TYR A 96 -7.16 13.72 12.66
N LYS A 97 -6.49 14.86 12.58
CA LYS A 97 -7.07 16.16 12.20
C LYS A 97 -6.35 16.70 10.97
N PRO A 98 -7.03 17.46 10.11
CA PRO A 98 -6.41 17.98 8.89
C PRO A 98 -5.29 18.95 9.23
N ASN A 99 -4.13 18.79 8.59
CA ASN A 99 -3.07 19.79 8.68
C ASN A 99 -3.46 21.03 7.86
N PRO A 100 -3.52 22.23 8.45
CA PRO A 100 -3.89 23.46 7.72
C PRO A 100 -2.84 23.87 6.67
N GLY A 101 -1.58 23.48 6.85
CA GLY A 101 -0.48 23.75 5.92
C GLY A 101 -0.29 22.68 4.84
N ARG A 102 -1.09 21.61 4.83
CA ARG A 102 -0.85 20.40 4.01
C ARG A 102 -0.63 20.67 2.53
N VAL A 103 -1.36 21.60 1.92
CA VAL A 103 -1.23 21.87 0.47
C VAL A 103 0.14 22.47 0.14
N LEU A 104 0.57 23.48 0.91
CA LEU A 104 1.88 24.10 0.72
C LEU A 104 3.00 23.11 1.02
N GLN A 105 2.91 22.40 2.14
CA GLN A 105 3.93 21.44 2.57
C GLN A 105 4.03 20.24 1.62
N TRP A 106 2.89 19.74 1.12
CA TRP A 106 2.86 18.69 0.10
C TRP A 106 3.56 19.13 -1.18
N ASN A 107 3.24 20.33 -1.69
CA ASN A 107 3.89 20.83 -2.91
C ASN A 107 5.40 20.98 -2.74
N GLN A 108 5.85 21.54 -1.61
CA GLN A 108 7.28 21.65 -1.30
C GLN A 108 7.96 20.28 -1.21
N PHE A 109 7.30 19.31 -0.60
CA PHE A 109 7.82 17.93 -0.51
C PHE A 109 7.91 17.26 -1.89
N VAL A 110 6.88 17.42 -2.73
CA VAL A 110 6.87 16.90 -4.11
C VAL A 110 7.98 17.53 -4.95
N ASP A 111 8.18 18.85 -4.86
CA ASP A 111 9.26 19.53 -5.56
C ASP A 111 10.64 18.99 -5.14
N GLN A 112 10.83 18.71 -3.85
CA GLN A 112 12.06 18.07 -3.36
C GLN A 112 12.24 16.65 -3.92
N LEU A 113 11.18 15.82 -3.98
CA LEU A 113 11.23 14.49 -4.58
C LEU A 113 11.63 14.53 -6.06
N ILE A 114 11.11 15.51 -6.81
CA ILE A 114 11.43 15.71 -8.22
C ILE A 114 12.88 16.17 -8.38
N ASN A 115 13.29 17.19 -7.63
CA ASN A 115 14.64 17.77 -7.72
C ASN A 115 15.74 16.76 -7.36
N GLN A 116 15.47 15.83 -6.44
CA GLN A 116 16.38 14.75 -6.08
C GLN A 116 16.27 13.52 -7.01
N GLY A 117 15.34 13.56 -7.98
CA GLY A 117 15.09 12.51 -8.94
C GLY A 117 14.55 11.21 -8.33
N TYR A 118 13.79 11.29 -7.24
CA TYR A 118 13.05 10.17 -6.66
C TYR A 118 11.63 10.04 -7.24
N LEU A 119 11.10 11.15 -7.76
CA LEU A 119 9.82 11.21 -8.45
C LEU A 119 10.00 11.78 -9.86
N VAL A 120 9.56 11.03 -10.86
CA VAL A 120 9.30 11.53 -12.21
C VAL A 120 7.83 11.95 -12.24
N PRO A 121 7.53 13.24 -12.53
CA PRO A 121 6.16 13.74 -12.48
C PRO A 121 5.17 12.85 -13.22
N ASN A 122 4.13 12.43 -12.50
CA ASN A 122 3.01 11.65 -13.00
C ASN A 122 3.38 10.28 -13.63
N ASN A 123 4.58 9.76 -13.32
CA ASN A 123 5.11 8.51 -13.87
C ASN A 123 5.75 7.64 -12.76
N PRO A 124 4.94 6.92 -11.97
CA PRO A 124 5.45 6.04 -10.90
C PRO A 124 6.33 4.90 -11.44
N ALA A 125 6.12 4.45 -12.69
CA ALA A 125 6.94 3.41 -13.31
C ALA A 125 8.40 3.86 -13.51
N ALA A 126 8.63 5.14 -13.83
CA ALA A 126 9.97 5.73 -13.95
C ALA A 126 10.53 6.28 -12.62
N SER A 127 9.73 6.34 -11.57
CA SER A 127 10.10 6.91 -10.26
C SER A 127 10.73 5.88 -9.32
N THR A 128 11.46 6.32 -8.31
CA THR A 128 11.75 5.47 -7.13
C THR A 128 10.49 5.31 -6.29
N VAL A 129 9.71 6.40 -6.11
CA VAL A 129 8.42 6.36 -5.41
C VAL A 129 7.38 5.63 -6.27
N ALA A 130 6.86 4.51 -5.76
CA ALA A 130 5.81 3.72 -6.40
C ALA A 130 4.42 4.00 -5.84
N ALA A 131 4.31 4.40 -4.58
CA ALA A 131 3.05 4.83 -3.97
C ALA A 131 3.26 5.75 -2.76
N PHE A 132 2.24 6.55 -2.46
CA PHE A 132 2.14 7.32 -1.22
C PHE A 132 1.21 6.62 -0.23
N TYR A 133 1.59 6.61 1.04
CA TYR A 133 0.86 5.97 2.12
C TYR A 133 0.43 7.02 3.15
N PRO A 134 -0.74 7.65 2.97
CA PRO A 134 -1.16 8.78 3.79
C PRO A 134 -1.63 8.37 5.19
N VAL A 135 -2.08 7.13 5.38
CA VAL A 135 -2.64 6.68 6.67
C VAL A 135 -2.68 5.16 6.74
N ASP A 136 -2.32 4.62 7.92
CA ASP A 136 -2.53 3.24 8.35
C ASP A 136 -3.84 3.14 9.14
N GLU A 137 -4.56 2.04 8.93
CA GLU A 137 -5.79 1.68 9.67
C GLU A 137 -6.73 2.90 9.92
N PRO A 138 -7.13 3.65 8.88
CA PRO A 138 -7.82 4.94 9.03
C PRO A 138 -9.08 4.86 9.91
N GLU A 139 -9.80 3.74 9.90
CA GLU A 139 -10.96 3.49 10.74
C GLU A 139 -10.63 3.49 12.24
N LEU A 140 -9.42 3.08 12.63
CA LEU A 140 -8.97 3.13 14.03
C LEU A 140 -8.54 4.54 14.44
N CYS A 141 -8.42 5.44 13.46
CA CYS A 141 -7.90 6.78 13.66
C CYS A 141 -8.93 7.89 13.45
N GLY A 142 -10.22 7.57 13.66
CA GLY A 142 -11.31 8.53 13.56
C GLY A 142 -11.62 8.97 12.14
N LEU A 143 -11.10 8.27 11.13
CA LEU A 143 -11.36 8.54 9.71
C LEU A 143 -12.45 7.63 9.12
N ASN A 144 -13.34 7.15 9.98
CA ASN A 144 -14.54 6.41 9.62
C ASN A 144 -15.44 7.18 8.69
N ASP A 145 -16.13 6.46 7.82
CA ASP A 145 -17.10 7.07 6.92
C ASP A 145 -18.15 7.88 7.69
N ALA A 146 -18.57 9.00 7.09
CA ALA A 146 -19.53 9.89 7.73
C ALA A 146 -20.95 9.32 7.66
N LYS A 147 -21.63 9.39 8.80
CA LYS A 147 -23.05 9.04 8.92
C LYS A 147 -23.94 10.22 8.48
N GLY A 148 -25.03 9.92 7.80
CA GLY A 148 -26.10 10.86 7.50
C GLY A 148 -26.99 11.12 8.73
N PRO A 149 -27.97 12.05 8.61
CA PRO A 149 -28.92 12.36 9.69
C PRO A 149 -29.74 11.15 10.17
N ASP A 150 -29.90 10.14 9.31
CA ASP A 150 -30.57 8.87 9.56
C ASP A 150 -29.67 7.82 10.22
N GLY A 151 -28.41 8.15 10.51
CA GLY A 151 -27.41 7.26 11.10
C GLY A 151 -26.78 6.29 10.10
N TRP A 152 -27.21 6.28 8.83
CA TRP A 152 -26.63 5.43 7.80
C TRP A 152 -25.32 6.02 7.27
N THR A 153 -24.39 5.15 6.90
CA THR A 153 -23.13 5.59 6.29
C THR A 153 -23.42 6.07 4.87
N THR A 154 -23.16 7.33 4.55
CA THR A 154 -23.57 7.94 3.27
C THR A 154 -22.41 8.41 2.41
N ARG A 155 -21.24 8.65 3.00
CA ARG A 155 -20.07 9.18 2.29
C ARG A 155 -18.79 8.91 3.05
N ALA A 156 -17.66 9.01 2.35
CA ALA A 156 -16.38 8.92 2.98
C ALA A 156 -16.14 10.05 3.99
N ASN A 157 -15.21 9.84 4.92
CA ASN A 157 -14.80 10.87 5.86
C ASN A 157 -14.24 12.10 5.12
N PRO A 158 -14.70 13.33 5.43
CA PRO A 158 -14.22 14.54 4.75
C PRO A 158 -12.73 14.80 5.02
N ILE A 159 -12.22 14.52 6.22
CA ILE A 159 -10.80 14.71 6.57
C ILE A 159 -9.93 13.76 5.73
N LEU A 160 -10.33 12.49 5.59
CA LEU A 160 -9.65 11.56 4.70
C LEU A 160 -9.70 12.04 3.26
N THR A 161 -10.88 12.43 2.78
CA THR A 161 -11.10 12.88 1.40
C THR A 161 -10.23 14.09 1.05
N GLU A 162 -10.11 15.05 1.96
CA GLU A 162 -9.25 16.23 1.81
C GLU A 162 -7.76 15.88 1.77
N ALA A 163 -7.30 14.94 2.61
CA ALA A 163 -5.93 14.46 2.59
C ALA A 163 -5.57 13.79 1.26
N LEU A 164 -6.43 12.88 0.78
CA LEU A 164 -6.23 12.19 -0.50
C LEU A 164 -6.32 13.16 -1.69
N SER A 165 -7.22 14.16 -1.63
CA SER A 165 -7.33 15.20 -2.66
C SER A 165 -6.07 16.07 -2.73
N THR A 166 -5.44 16.35 -1.59
CA THR A 166 -4.16 17.09 -1.54
C THR A 166 -3.09 16.37 -2.37
N VAL A 167 -3.00 15.05 -2.23
CA VAL A 167 -2.08 14.21 -3.03
C VAL A 167 -2.47 14.20 -4.51
N ARG A 168 -3.77 14.05 -4.83
CA ARG A 168 -4.24 13.92 -6.22
C ARG A 168 -4.22 15.21 -7.04
N TRP A 169 -4.45 16.36 -6.40
CA TRP A 169 -4.57 17.63 -7.10
C TRP A 169 -3.23 18.27 -7.44
N ASN A 170 -2.12 17.74 -6.93
CA ASN A 170 -0.80 18.06 -7.47
C ASN A 170 -0.56 17.25 -8.77
N ALA A 171 -0.35 17.97 -9.88
CA ALA A 171 -0.20 17.36 -11.20
C ALA A 171 0.96 16.37 -11.32
N SER A 172 2.01 16.53 -10.50
CA SER A 172 3.17 15.62 -10.47
C SER A 172 2.87 14.31 -9.75
N THR A 173 1.78 14.21 -8.99
CA THR A 173 1.42 13.03 -8.20
C THR A 173 0.05 12.45 -8.54
N ALA A 174 -0.68 13.02 -9.51
CA ALA A 174 -2.04 12.64 -9.86
C ALA A 174 -2.21 11.13 -10.22
N ASN A 175 -1.24 10.55 -10.93
CA ASN A 175 -1.23 9.12 -11.29
C ASN A 175 -0.35 8.26 -10.36
N VAL A 176 0.24 8.82 -9.31
CA VAL A 176 0.99 8.02 -8.34
C VAL A 176 -0.03 7.33 -7.42
N PRO A 177 -0.01 5.99 -7.31
CA PRO A 177 -0.91 5.26 -6.44
C PRO A 177 -0.90 5.77 -5.01
N ILE A 178 -2.09 5.87 -4.42
CA ILE A 178 -2.26 6.08 -2.98
C ILE A 178 -2.63 4.74 -2.35
N ALA A 179 -1.86 4.31 -1.35
CA ALA A 179 -2.00 3.03 -0.67
C ALA A 179 -2.51 3.21 0.76
N ALA A 180 -3.25 2.23 1.27
CA ALA A 180 -3.59 2.13 2.69
C ALA A 180 -3.73 0.65 3.08
N ILE A 181 -3.49 0.33 4.34
CA ILE A 181 -3.85 -0.94 4.96
C ILE A 181 -4.98 -0.65 5.95
N VAL A 182 -6.01 -1.48 5.93
CA VAL A 182 -7.11 -1.42 6.89
C VAL A 182 -6.99 -2.57 7.87
N SER A 183 -7.41 -2.37 9.11
CA SER A 183 -7.47 -3.43 10.10
C SER A 183 -8.61 -4.39 9.80
N ALA A 184 -8.62 -5.56 10.43
CA ALA A 184 -9.77 -6.47 10.45
C ALA A 184 -11.09 -5.84 10.94
N ARG A 185 -11.07 -4.63 11.55
CA ARG A 185 -12.26 -3.94 12.07
C ARG A 185 -12.97 -3.10 11.01
N TYR A 186 -12.37 -2.84 9.85
CA TYR A 186 -12.92 -1.99 8.78
C TYR A 186 -14.35 -2.35 8.33
N SER A 187 -14.75 -3.61 8.51
CA SER A 187 -16.03 -4.17 8.06
C SER A 187 -16.97 -4.60 9.19
N LYS A 188 -16.58 -4.40 10.47
CA LYS A 188 -17.38 -4.86 11.61
C LYS A 188 -18.68 -4.04 11.72
N PRO A 189 -19.87 -4.68 11.65
CA PRO A 189 -21.14 -3.99 11.82
C PRO A 189 -21.24 -3.31 13.20
N GLY A 190 -21.71 -2.05 13.23
CA GLY A 190 -21.88 -1.29 14.47
C GLY A 190 -20.62 -0.55 14.95
N THR A 191 -19.45 -0.89 14.42
CA THR A 191 -18.23 -0.09 14.56
C THR A 191 -17.97 0.61 13.23
N GLU A 192 -17.77 1.94 13.27
CA GLU A 192 -16.68 2.60 12.54
C GLU A 192 -16.17 1.88 11.28
N GLY A 193 -17.00 1.84 10.23
CA GLY A 193 -16.71 1.11 8.99
C GLY A 193 -16.14 2.03 7.90
N LEU A 194 -15.28 1.47 7.06
CA LEU A 194 -14.65 2.17 5.93
C LEU A 194 -15.13 1.54 4.61
N THR A 195 -16.35 1.84 4.19
CA THR A 195 -16.93 1.35 2.92
C THR A 195 -16.70 2.31 1.76
N PHE A 196 -16.88 3.61 1.97
CA PHE A 196 -16.67 4.65 0.98
C PHE A 196 -15.22 5.15 1.01
N GLY A 197 -14.63 5.31 2.20
CA GLY A 197 -13.24 5.71 2.36
C GLY A 197 -12.26 4.75 1.68
N VAL A 198 -12.46 3.43 1.82
CA VAL A 198 -11.56 2.42 1.25
C VAL A 198 -11.52 2.46 -0.29
N ARG A 199 -12.62 2.90 -0.91
CA ARG A 199 -12.75 3.06 -2.37
C ARG A 199 -12.02 4.30 -2.90
N GLN A 200 -11.43 5.11 -2.02
CA GLN A 200 -10.63 6.25 -2.42
C GLN A 200 -9.15 5.91 -2.57
N PHE A 201 -8.68 4.71 -2.23
CA PHE A 201 -7.28 4.33 -2.41
C PHE A 201 -7.06 3.56 -3.71
N ASN A 202 -5.87 3.64 -4.29
CA ASN A 202 -5.50 2.83 -5.45
C ASN A 202 -5.08 1.44 -5.01
N TRP A 203 -4.30 1.33 -3.94
CA TRP A 203 -3.86 0.05 -3.38
C TRP A 203 -4.42 -0.10 -1.97
N VAL A 204 -5.01 -1.25 -1.67
CA VAL A 204 -5.63 -1.51 -0.36
C VAL A 204 -5.12 -2.84 0.17
N GLY A 205 -4.53 -2.80 1.35
CA GLY A 205 -4.20 -4.00 2.12
C GLY A 205 -5.14 -4.21 3.28
N LEU A 206 -5.02 -5.39 3.89
CA LEU A 206 -5.62 -5.69 5.17
C LEU A 206 -4.59 -6.38 6.06
N ASP A 207 -4.57 -5.99 7.33
CA ASP A 207 -3.87 -6.71 8.36
C ASP A 207 -4.80 -7.33 9.41
N ASN A 208 -4.45 -8.56 9.77
CA ASN A 208 -5.10 -9.30 10.85
C ASN A 208 -4.12 -10.35 11.41
N TYR A 209 -3.35 -9.95 12.40
CA TYR A 209 -2.33 -10.78 13.07
C TYR A 209 -2.91 -11.73 14.13
N GLY A 210 -4.24 -11.90 14.19
CA GLY A 210 -4.89 -12.91 15.03
C GLY A 210 -5.50 -14.07 14.24
N ALA A 211 -5.59 -13.93 12.91
CA ALA A 211 -6.20 -14.93 12.05
C ALA A 211 -5.19 -16.00 11.62
N ASN A 212 -5.65 -17.25 11.45
CA ASN A 212 -4.90 -18.25 10.71
C ASN A 212 -4.94 -17.98 9.20
N ASP A 213 -4.20 -18.76 8.41
CA ASP A 213 -4.12 -18.60 6.95
C ASP A 213 -5.49 -18.55 6.25
N ASP A 214 -6.41 -19.46 6.60
CA ASP A 214 -7.72 -19.57 5.96
C ASP A 214 -8.60 -18.34 6.25
N GLU A 215 -8.64 -17.91 7.51
CA GLU A 215 -9.45 -16.77 7.92
C GLU A 215 -8.85 -15.46 7.39
N TYR A 216 -7.53 -15.32 7.36
CA TYR A 216 -6.86 -14.16 6.75
C TYR A 216 -7.21 -14.04 5.26
N LEU A 217 -7.02 -15.11 4.49
CA LEU A 217 -7.33 -15.10 3.04
C LEU A 217 -8.83 -14.94 2.77
N LYS A 218 -9.70 -15.46 3.64
CA LYS A 218 -11.14 -15.19 3.58
C LYS A 218 -11.45 -13.70 3.77
N GLN A 219 -10.77 -13.03 4.70
CA GLN A 219 -10.95 -11.59 4.92
C GLN A 219 -10.40 -10.74 3.77
N ILE A 220 -9.31 -11.15 3.14
CA ILE A 220 -8.84 -10.54 1.88
C ILE A 220 -9.91 -10.65 0.79
N ASN A 221 -10.52 -11.82 0.63
CA ASN A 221 -11.63 -11.98 -0.32
C ASN A 221 -12.84 -11.12 0.04
N GLN A 222 -13.14 -10.94 1.33
CA GLN A 222 -14.19 -10.01 1.77
C GLN A 222 -13.85 -8.55 1.45
N LEU A 223 -12.59 -8.14 1.63
CA LEU A 223 -12.12 -6.79 1.25
C LEU A 223 -12.34 -6.55 -0.24
N LYS A 224 -12.04 -7.54 -1.08
CA LYS A 224 -12.26 -7.47 -2.54
C LYS A 224 -13.72 -7.27 -2.93
N THR A 225 -14.69 -7.62 -2.07
CA THR A 225 -16.12 -7.30 -2.31
C THR A 225 -16.48 -5.85 -2.03
N ARG A 226 -15.59 -5.09 -1.37
CA ARG A 226 -15.81 -3.69 -0.95
C ARG A 226 -15.08 -2.69 -1.84
N ILE A 227 -14.02 -3.12 -2.52
CA ILE A 227 -13.22 -2.34 -3.47
C ILE A 227 -13.53 -2.72 -4.91
N ASP A 228 -13.20 -1.86 -5.86
CA ASP A 228 -13.32 -2.15 -7.29
C ASP A 228 -11.98 -2.62 -7.86
N THR A 229 -11.82 -3.94 -7.95
CA THR A 229 -10.58 -4.59 -8.42
C THR A 229 -10.26 -4.37 -9.90
N ASN A 230 -11.14 -3.71 -10.67
CA ASN A 230 -10.81 -3.30 -12.04
C ASN A 230 -9.74 -2.21 -12.08
N TRP A 231 -9.72 -1.33 -11.08
CA TRP A 231 -8.74 -0.23 -10.99
C TRP A 231 -7.99 -0.17 -9.66
N GLN A 232 -8.57 -0.71 -8.58
CA GLN A 232 -7.87 -0.91 -7.31
C GLN A 232 -7.04 -2.20 -7.35
N ARG A 233 -5.98 -2.23 -6.53
CA ARG A 233 -5.14 -3.40 -6.32
C ARG A 233 -5.06 -3.78 -4.85
N VAL A 234 -4.75 -5.04 -4.57
CA VAL A 234 -4.65 -5.60 -3.23
C VAL A 234 -3.19 -5.69 -2.79
N ILE A 235 -2.93 -5.33 -1.54
CA ILE A 235 -1.67 -5.58 -0.84
C ILE A 235 -1.92 -6.71 0.16
N LEU A 236 -1.17 -7.80 0.09
CA LEU A 236 -1.20 -8.83 1.13
C LEU A 236 -0.19 -8.48 2.21
N VAL A 237 -0.65 -8.40 3.46
CA VAL A 237 0.15 -8.09 4.65
C VAL A 237 0.05 -9.25 5.65
N PRO A 238 0.63 -10.42 5.33
CA PRO A 238 0.56 -11.56 6.23
C PRO A 238 1.40 -11.32 7.48
N GLN A 239 0.99 -11.89 8.62
CA GLN A 239 1.82 -11.93 9.82
C GLN A 239 3.09 -12.72 9.55
N ALA A 240 4.25 -12.07 9.70
CA ALA A 240 5.56 -12.69 9.53
C ALA A 240 6.52 -12.35 10.68
N ALA A 241 5.93 -12.08 11.85
CA ALA A 241 6.59 -11.81 13.11
C ALA A 241 5.88 -12.55 14.26
N THR A 242 6.60 -12.82 15.34
CA THR A 242 6.08 -13.51 16.55
C THR A 242 6.62 -12.89 17.83
N ASN A 243 6.07 -13.30 18.97
CA ASN A 243 6.56 -12.96 20.30
C ASN A 243 6.63 -11.46 20.57
N ALA A 244 5.65 -10.69 20.05
CA ALA A 244 5.53 -9.26 20.28
C ALA A 244 4.10 -8.88 20.68
N PRO A 245 3.90 -7.74 21.37
CA PRO A 245 2.56 -7.25 21.71
C PRO A 245 1.67 -7.06 20.46
N GLY A 246 0.44 -7.58 20.51
CA GLY A 246 -0.52 -7.47 19.41
C GLY A 246 -0.34 -8.51 18.29
N LEU A 247 0.65 -9.39 18.40
CA LEU A 247 0.83 -10.55 17.53
C LEU A 247 0.32 -11.79 18.26
N ASP A 248 -0.99 -12.03 18.15
CA ASP A 248 -1.69 -13.05 18.94
C ASP A 248 -1.79 -14.42 18.23
N GLY A 249 -1.14 -14.58 17.07
CA GLY A 249 -1.22 -15.77 16.23
C GLY A 249 0.13 -16.40 15.85
N TRP A 250 0.04 -17.60 15.27
CA TRP A 250 1.15 -18.17 14.51
C TRP A 250 1.35 -17.37 13.21
N PRO A 251 2.59 -17.20 12.73
CA PRO A 251 2.81 -16.58 11.44
C PRO A 251 2.07 -17.29 10.33
N HIS A 252 1.66 -16.52 9.34
CA HIS A 252 1.06 -17.09 8.14
C HIS A 252 2.08 -17.89 7.34
N THR A 253 1.64 -18.93 6.64
CA THR A 253 2.52 -19.77 5.82
C THR A 253 2.99 -19.00 4.58
N PRO A 254 4.30 -18.71 4.40
CA PRO A 254 4.79 -17.86 3.30
C PRO A 254 4.38 -18.36 1.92
N GLN A 255 4.58 -19.65 1.65
CA GLN A 255 4.24 -20.26 0.35
C GLN A 255 2.75 -20.16 0.04
N ARG A 256 1.88 -20.35 1.05
CA ARG A 256 0.44 -20.25 0.87
C ARG A 256 0.00 -18.83 0.50
N MET A 257 0.58 -17.83 1.15
CA MET A 257 0.31 -16.41 0.82
C MET A 257 0.79 -16.08 -0.58
N TYR A 258 1.96 -16.61 -0.97
CA TYR A 258 2.50 -16.43 -2.31
C TYR A 258 1.64 -17.11 -3.39
N ASP A 259 1.19 -18.36 -3.17
CA ASP A 259 0.31 -19.06 -4.10
C ASP A 259 -1.02 -18.34 -4.31
N PHE A 260 -1.61 -17.81 -3.23
CA PHE A 260 -2.80 -16.96 -3.34
C PHE A 260 -2.51 -15.71 -4.16
N ALA A 261 -1.41 -15.02 -3.88
CA ALA A 261 -1.02 -13.79 -4.57
C ALA A 261 -0.81 -13.99 -6.07
N ARG A 262 -0.19 -15.12 -6.46
CA ARG A 262 0.02 -15.50 -7.87
C ARG A 262 -1.26 -15.87 -8.61
N ALA A 263 -2.20 -16.48 -7.90
CA ALA A 263 -3.47 -16.92 -8.48
C ALA A 263 -4.45 -15.74 -8.67
N ASP A 264 -4.21 -14.61 -8.02
CA ASP A 264 -5.10 -13.47 -7.97
C ASP A 264 -4.48 -12.22 -8.62
N GLY A 265 -4.83 -11.96 -9.89
CA GLY A 265 -4.32 -10.81 -10.64
C GLY A 265 -4.69 -9.43 -10.08
N SER A 266 -5.54 -9.35 -9.03
CA SER A 266 -5.77 -8.08 -8.32
C SER A 266 -4.67 -7.75 -7.31
N VAL A 267 -3.83 -8.72 -6.91
CA VAL A 267 -2.75 -8.53 -5.93
C VAL A 267 -1.55 -7.88 -6.60
N VAL A 268 -1.19 -6.67 -6.16
CA VAL A 268 -0.01 -5.94 -6.66
C VAL A 268 1.23 -6.20 -5.81
N MET A 269 1.05 -6.55 -4.54
CA MET A 269 2.15 -6.62 -3.58
C MET A 269 1.93 -7.71 -2.54
N LEU A 270 2.99 -8.48 -2.27
CA LEU A 270 3.12 -9.31 -1.07
C LEU A 270 4.12 -8.64 -0.12
N MET A 271 3.63 -8.23 1.05
CA MET A 271 4.36 -7.42 2.02
C MET A 271 4.27 -8.00 3.43
N PRO A 272 5.08 -9.01 3.78
CA PRO A 272 5.01 -9.64 5.09
C PRO A 272 5.27 -8.65 6.23
N PHE A 273 4.55 -8.85 7.34
CA PHE A 273 4.63 -7.98 8.51
C PHE A 273 5.91 -8.21 9.31
N LEU A 274 6.80 -7.25 9.06
CA LEU A 274 8.11 -6.93 9.61
C LEU A 274 9.25 -7.92 9.33
N TRP A 275 10.27 -7.39 8.65
CA TRP A 275 11.59 -8.00 8.59
C TRP A 275 12.24 -8.08 9.97
N PHE A 276 12.13 -7.01 10.76
CA PHE A 276 12.66 -6.89 12.11
C PHE A 276 11.58 -6.33 13.06
N HIS A 277 11.47 -6.90 14.27
CA HIS A 277 10.56 -6.41 15.30
C HIS A 277 11.34 -6.05 16.59
N PRO A 278 11.26 -4.82 17.13
CA PRO A 278 12.08 -4.40 18.27
C PRO A 278 11.75 -5.12 19.59
N GLN A 279 10.52 -5.62 19.72
CA GLN A 279 10.02 -6.30 20.93
C GLN A 279 9.72 -7.79 20.72
N GLY A 280 10.15 -8.39 19.60
CA GLY A 280 9.82 -9.77 19.25
C GLY A 280 10.76 -10.32 18.18
N LEU A 281 10.30 -11.31 17.43
CA LEU A 281 11.02 -11.88 16.30
C LEU A 281 10.38 -11.40 15.00
N GLY A 282 11.14 -10.72 14.15
CA GLY A 282 10.72 -10.45 12.76
C GLY A 282 11.07 -11.62 11.85
N THR A 283 10.72 -11.50 10.56
CA THR A 283 11.08 -12.51 9.54
C THR A 283 12.57 -12.85 9.56
N ARG A 284 13.46 -11.86 9.75
CA ARG A 284 14.91 -12.04 9.81
C ARG A 284 15.34 -13.05 10.86
N ASP A 285 14.65 -13.04 11.99
CA ASP A 285 15.03 -13.75 13.21
C ASP A 285 14.39 -15.15 13.27
N ILE A 286 13.52 -15.50 12.30
CA ILE A 286 12.86 -16.81 12.17
C ILE A 286 13.47 -17.53 10.95
N PRO A 287 14.43 -18.48 11.13
CA PRO A 287 15.27 -18.97 10.02
C PRO A 287 14.51 -19.57 8.82
N TRP A 288 13.49 -20.40 9.09
CA TRP A 288 12.71 -21.04 8.03
C TRP A 288 11.89 -20.01 7.23
N MET A 289 11.41 -18.96 7.90
CA MET A 289 10.62 -17.90 7.30
C MET A 289 11.50 -16.94 6.49
N ARG A 290 12.67 -16.58 7.04
CA ARG A 290 13.71 -15.83 6.32
C ARG A 290 14.08 -16.54 5.02
N ALA A 291 14.38 -17.83 5.09
CA ALA A 291 14.76 -18.62 3.92
C ALA A 291 13.64 -18.61 2.86
N GLU A 292 12.40 -18.83 3.28
CA GLU A 292 11.27 -18.94 2.36
C GLU A 292 10.89 -17.61 1.72
N TYR A 293 10.84 -16.51 2.50
CA TYR A 293 10.60 -15.19 1.93
C TYR A 293 11.77 -14.65 1.10
N THR A 294 13.01 -15.04 1.40
CA THR A 294 14.16 -14.73 0.53
C THR A 294 13.98 -15.41 -0.83
N ARG A 295 13.56 -16.67 -0.85
CA ARG A 295 13.27 -17.42 -2.08
C ARG A 295 12.12 -16.80 -2.86
N ILE A 296 10.98 -16.56 -2.21
CA ILE A 296 9.78 -15.95 -2.83
C ILE A 296 10.09 -14.54 -3.37
N GLY A 297 10.77 -13.71 -2.57
CA GLY A 297 11.13 -12.36 -2.96
C GLY A 297 12.07 -12.34 -4.17
N SER A 298 13.04 -13.26 -4.22
CA SER A 298 13.92 -13.42 -5.38
C SER A 298 13.14 -13.84 -6.63
N GLU A 299 12.16 -14.75 -6.50
CA GLU A 299 11.30 -15.14 -7.62
C GLU A 299 10.51 -13.95 -8.17
N ILE A 300 9.89 -13.13 -7.31
CA ILE A 300 9.14 -11.93 -7.72
C ILE A 300 10.06 -10.87 -8.32
N LYS A 301 11.21 -10.61 -7.69
CA LYS A 301 12.14 -9.54 -8.09
C LYS A 301 12.77 -9.78 -9.46
N TYR A 302 13.12 -11.03 -9.76
CA TYR A 302 13.86 -11.41 -10.96
C TYR A 302 12.98 -12.13 -12.00
N ALA A 303 11.65 -12.14 -11.79
CA ALA A 303 10.71 -12.63 -12.79
C ALA A 303 10.89 -11.86 -14.12
N PRO A 304 10.89 -12.56 -15.27
CA PRO A 304 11.05 -11.95 -16.59
C PRO A 304 9.87 -11.08 -17.02
#